data_AF-A0A7J7D9R3-F1
#
_entry.id   AF-A0A7J7D9R3-F1
#
_cell.length_a   1.000
_cell.length_b   1.000
_cell.length_c   1.000
_cell.angle_alpha   90.00
_cell.angle_beta   90.00
_cell.angle_gamma   90.00
#
_symmetry.space_group_name_H-M   'P 1'
#
loop_
_entity.id
_entity.type
_entity.pdbx_description
1 polymer ?
#
loop_
_entity_poly.entity_id
_entity_poly.type
_entity_poly.pdbx_seq_one_letter_code
_entity_poly.pdbx_strand_id
1 'polypeptide(L)'
;MVLVAVKASKKISRTVLMWALTHVVQPEDCIKLLVVIPSHSSSKKMWGFSRFTTDCATSHQMSLSGTSLDQRDDVAESCSQMMCQLHYVYDPEKIKIRIKVVSDSPFGVVAAEAKRSQSNWVILDK
;
A
#
# COMPACT_ATOMS: atom_id res chain seq x y z
N MET A 1 2.37 9.85 -16.20
CA MET A 1 1.83 9.25 -14.96
C MET A 1 2.89 8.40 -14.27
N VAL A 2 3.12 8.67 -12.99
CA VAL A 2 4.12 8.01 -12.14
C VAL A 2 3.42 7.21 -11.05
N LEU A 3 3.72 5.91 -10.92
CA LEU A 3 3.23 5.08 -9.82
C LEU A 3 4.30 5.00 -8.73
N VAL A 4 3.95 5.42 -7.52
CA VAL A 4 4.81 5.30 -6.33
C VAL A 4 4.20 4.24 -5.44
N ALA A 5 4.88 3.11 -5.25
CA ALA A 5 4.41 2.03 -4.39
C ALA A 5 5.13 2.05 -3.05
N VAL A 6 4.35 2.12 -1.97
CA VAL A 6 4.84 2.12 -0.59
C VAL A 6 4.14 1.01 0.19
N LYS A 7 4.86 0.35 1.10
CA LYS A 7 4.27 -0.65 1.98
C LYS A 7 3.60 0.04 3.18
N ALA A 8 2.41 -0.39 3.55
CA ALA A 8 1.76 0.10 4.76
C ALA A 8 2.59 -0.36 5.97
N SER A 9 3.14 0.60 6.69
CA SER A 9 3.76 0.41 8.00
C SER A 9 3.23 1.50 8.92
N LYS A 10 3.63 1.48 10.21
CA LYS A 10 3.25 2.52 11.18
C LYS A 10 3.60 3.94 10.71
N LYS A 11 4.52 4.10 9.76
CA LYS A 11 4.83 5.37 9.10
C LYS A 11 5.06 5.15 7.62
N ILE A 12 4.28 5.83 6.78
CA ILE A 12 4.47 5.77 5.33
C ILE A 12 5.70 6.62 4.96
N SER A 13 6.60 6.04 4.18
CA SER A 13 7.84 6.69 3.76
C SER A 13 7.55 7.85 2.80
N ARG A 14 7.69 9.07 3.29
CA ARG A 14 7.61 10.28 2.45
C ARG A 14 8.81 10.43 1.51
N THR A 15 9.92 9.75 1.79
CA THR A 15 11.20 9.90 1.08
C THR A 15 11.07 9.53 -0.39
N VAL A 16 10.36 8.44 -0.69
CA VAL A 16 10.17 7.98 -2.07
C VAL A 16 9.26 8.93 -2.84
N LEU A 17 8.21 9.44 -2.20
CA LEU A 17 7.32 10.41 -2.81
C LEU A 17 8.04 11.75 -3.07
N MET A 18 8.87 12.21 -2.14
CA MET A 18 9.76 13.37 -2.31
C MET A 18 10.75 13.17 -3.46
N TRP A 19 11.37 12.00 -3.53
CA TRP A 19 12.31 11.67 -4.60
C TRP A 19 11.60 11.71 -5.96
N ALA A 20 10.42 11.12 -6.06
CA ALA A 20 9.60 11.17 -7.27
C ALA A 20 9.28 12.61 -7.68
N LEU A 21 8.82 13.43 -6.73
CA LEU A 21 8.47 14.84 -6.94
C LEU A 21 9.65 15.69 -7.44
N THR A 22 10.87 15.36 -7.00
CA THR A 22 12.07 16.17 -7.31
C THR A 22 12.84 15.70 -8.54
N HIS A 23 12.71 14.43 -8.93
CA HIS A 23 13.56 13.84 -9.98
C HIS A 23 12.79 13.37 -11.22
N VAL A 24 11.51 13.01 -11.08
CA VAL A 24 10.75 12.35 -12.17
C VAL A 24 9.55 13.16 -12.60
N VAL A 25 8.84 13.76 -11.65
CA VAL A 25 7.54 14.39 -11.88
C VAL A 25 7.71 15.80 -12.43
N GLN A 26 7.02 16.10 -13.53
CA GLN A 26 6.94 17.45 -14.10
C GLN A 26 5.62 18.14 -13.71
N PRO A 27 5.52 19.47 -13.85
CA PRO A 27 4.21 20.14 -13.85
C PRO A 27 3.29 19.46 -14.88
N GLU A 28 2.01 19.28 -14.54
CA GLU A 28 0.99 18.52 -15.30
C GLU A 28 1.03 16.99 -15.13
N ASP A 29 2.04 16.42 -14.46
CA ASP A 29 2.05 14.99 -14.19
C ASP A 29 1.04 14.59 -13.09
N CYS A 30 0.57 13.35 -13.22
CA CYS A 30 -0.25 12.68 -12.21
C CYS A 30 0.58 11.61 -11.49
N ILE A 31 0.65 11.71 -10.16
CA ILE A 31 1.23 10.70 -9.28
C ILE A 31 0.12 9.82 -8.74
N LYS A 32 0.31 8.51 -8.84
CA LYS A 32 -0.53 7.53 -8.15
C LYS A 32 0.27 6.92 -7.01
N LEU A 33 -0.07 7.27 -5.78
CA LEU A 33 0.49 6.67 -4.58
C LEU A 33 -0.28 5.38 -4.26
N LEU A 34 0.36 4.24 -4.48
CA LEU A 34 -0.18 2.92 -4.17
C LEU A 34 0.34 2.44 -2.82
N VAL A 35 -0.52 2.41 -1.82
CA VAL A 35 -0.19 1.91 -0.48
C VAL A 35 -0.60 0.44 -0.38
N VAL A 36 0.39 -0.43 -0.20
CA VAL A 36 0.18 -1.88 -0.13
C VAL A 36 0.16 -2.33 1.32
N ILE A 37 -1.03 -2.69 1.81
CA ILE A 37 -1.23 -3.30 3.11
C ILE A 37 -0.78 -4.76 3.04
N PRO A 38 0.24 -5.19 3.80
CA PRO A 38 0.62 -6.60 3.83
C PRO A 38 -0.58 -7.42 4.28
N SER A 39 -0.96 -8.43 3.49
CA SER A 39 -1.90 -9.43 3.98
C SER A 39 -1.25 -10.14 5.15
N HIS A 40 -1.91 -10.13 6.31
CA HIS A 40 -1.46 -10.92 7.46
C HIS A 40 -1.40 -12.37 7.00
N SER A 41 -0.19 -12.85 6.73
CA SER A 41 0.01 -14.25 6.43
C SER A 41 -0.33 -14.99 7.72
N SER A 42 -1.56 -15.51 7.83
CA SER A 42 -1.72 -16.78 8.52
C SER A 42 -0.69 -17.68 7.88
N SER A 43 0.32 -18.05 8.68
CA SER A 43 1.51 -18.80 8.33
C SER A 43 1.36 -19.59 7.04
N LYS A 44 2.31 -19.40 6.11
CA LYS A 44 2.61 -20.39 5.08
C LYS A 44 2.90 -21.73 5.78
N LYS A 45 1.87 -22.51 6.11
CA LYS A 45 1.99 -23.94 6.35
C LYS A 45 2.11 -24.57 4.98
N MET A 46 3.32 -24.46 4.46
CA MET A 46 3.81 -25.28 3.38
C MET A 46 3.52 -26.74 3.72
N TRP A 47 2.73 -27.38 2.85
CA TRP A 47 2.58 -28.81 2.65
C TRP A 47 3.45 -29.72 3.54
N GLY A 48 2.90 -30.14 4.67
CA GLY A 48 3.34 -31.32 5.41
C GLY A 48 2.13 -32.20 5.60
N PHE A 49 2.16 -33.42 5.07
CA PHE A 49 1.07 -34.39 5.21
C PHE A 49 0.68 -34.56 6.68
N SER A 50 -0.37 -33.86 7.13
CA SER A 50 -0.98 -34.12 8.44
C SER A 50 -2.17 -35.02 8.20
N ARG A 51 -1.90 -36.32 8.28
CA ARG A 51 -2.92 -37.35 8.51
C ARG A 51 -3.81 -36.91 9.69
N PHE A 52 -5.13 -37.01 9.47
CA PHE A 52 -6.17 -37.33 10.45
C PHE A 52 -5.90 -36.95 11.91
N THR A 53 -6.51 -35.85 12.37
CA THR A 53 -7.17 -35.78 13.69
C THR A 53 -8.29 -34.75 13.61
N THR A 54 -9.52 -35.24 13.56
CA THR A 54 -10.73 -34.48 13.88
C THR A 54 -10.73 -34.27 15.38
N ASP A 55 -10.64 -33.04 15.85
CA ASP A 55 -11.08 -32.72 17.22
C ASP A 55 -11.60 -31.29 17.29
N CYS A 56 -12.87 -31.21 17.71
CA CYS A 56 -13.62 -29.99 17.97
C CYS A 56 -13.01 -29.25 19.17
N ALA A 57 -12.26 -28.19 18.91
CA ALA A 57 -12.08 -27.13 19.88
C ALA A 57 -12.32 -25.80 19.17
N THR A 58 -13.47 -25.21 19.47
CA THR A 58 -13.90 -23.86 19.12
C THR A 58 -12.84 -22.87 19.57
N SER A 59 -11.84 -22.64 18.73
CA SER A 59 -10.89 -21.54 18.93
C SER A 59 -11.62 -20.26 18.54
N HIS A 60 -11.90 -19.49 19.57
CA HIS A 60 -12.35 -18.11 19.58
C HIS A 60 -12.06 -17.41 18.24
N GLN A 61 -13.07 -17.41 17.35
CA GLN A 61 -13.04 -16.68 16.10
C GLN A 61 -13.17 -15.19 16.45
N MET A 62 -12.05 -14.63 16.93
CA MET A 62 -11.89 -13.20 17.18
C MET A 62 -12.05 -12.52 15.82
N SER A 63 -13.22 -11.92 15.61
CA SER A 63 -13.46 -10.70 14.83
C SER A 63 -12.25 -10.12 14.07
N LEU A 64 -11.81 -10.81 13.01
CA LEU A 64 -10.80 -10.36 12.04
C LEU A 64 -11.22 -9.10 11.26
N SER A 65 -12.49 -8.68 11.41
CA SER A 65 -13.04 -7.49 10.80
C SER A 65 -12.62 -6.18 11.50
N GLY A 66 -12.27 -6.21 12.79
CA GLY A 66 -11.80 -5.02 13.50
C GLY A 66 -10.39 -4.64 13.04
N THR A 67 -9.46 -5.59 13.11
CA THR A 67 -8.03 -5.33 12.84
C THR A 67 -7.71 -4.88 11.41
N SER A 68 -8.45 -5.33 10.39
CA SER A 68 -8.21 -4.87 9.00
C SER A 68 -8.84 -3.50 8.71
N LEU A 69 -9.93 -3.14 9.40
CA LEU A 69 -10.56 -1.83 9.26
C LEU A 69 -9.66 -0.80 9.96
N ASP A 70 -9.29 -1.09 11.21
CA ASP A 70 -8.38 -0.26 12.02
C ASP A 70 -7.06 0.01 11.27
N GLN A 71 -6.47 -1.03 10.64
CA GLN A 71 -5.26 -0.86 9.85
C GLN A 71 -5.46 0.00 8.58
N ARG A 72 -6.65 0.01 7.97
CA ARG A 72 -6.95 0.89 6.84
C ARG A 72 -7.15 2.32 7.30
N ASP A 73 -7.78 2.53 8.44
CA ASP A 73 -8.00 3.84 9.04
C ASP A 73 -6.67 4.47 9.49
N ASP A 74 -5.80 3.69 10.15
CA ASP A 74 -4.43 4.11 10.51
C ASP A 74 -3.60 4.51 9.28
N VAL A 75 -3.75 3.76 8.18
CA VAL A 75 -3.08 4.05 6.91
C VAL A 75 -3.65 5.31 6.26
N ALA A 76 -4.96 5.52 6.32
CA ALA A 76 -5.60 6.72 5.80
C ALA A 76 -5.13 7.96 6.56
N GLU A 77 -5.08 7.91 7.89
CA GLU A 77 -4.57 9.00 8.73
C GLU A 77 -3.08 9.28 8.43
N SER A 78 -2.27 8.23 8.33
CA SER A 78 -0.85 8.35 7.96
C SER A 78 -0.65 8.96 6.55
N CYS A 79 -1.51 8.59 5.59
CA CYS A 79 -1.51 9.18 4.25
C CYS A 79 -1.86 10.68 4.30
N SER A 80 -2.92 11.04 5.03
CA SER A 80 -3.36 12.43 5.21
C SER A 80 -2.25 13.28 5.82
N GLN A 81 -1.64 12.80 6.91
CA GLN A 81 -0.53 13.50 7.57
C GLN A 81 0.66 13.68 6.62
N MET A 82 0.99 12.67 5.82
CA MET A 82 2.07 12.76 4.84
C MET A 82 1.75 13.81 3.76
N MET A 83 0.52 13.84 3.23
CA MET A 83 0.14 14.83 2.23
C MET A 83 0.15 16.25 2.78
N CYS A 84 -0.31 16.46 4.02
CA CYS A 84 -0.22 17.76 4.67
C CYS A 84 1.23 18.27 4.77
N GLN A 85 2.19 17.39 5.05
CA GLN A 85 3.61 17.76 5.10
C GLN A 85 4.19 18.11 3.73
N LEU A 86 3.68 17.49 2.68
CA LEU A 86 4.15 17.68 1.31
C LEU A 86 3.57 18.94 0.64
N HIS A 87 2.49 19.51 1.19
CA HIS A 87 1.85 20.71 0.66
C HIS A 87 2.80 21.91 0.50
N TYR A 88 3.88 21.99 1.28
CA TYR A 88 4.88 23.06 1.14
C TYR A 88 5.94 22.79 0.07
N VAL A 89 6.01 21.57 -0.46
CA VAL A 89 7.02 21.12 -1.42
C VAL A 89 6.49 21.14 -2.84
N TYR A 90 5.23 20.78 -3.05
CA TYR A 90 4.63 20.69 -4.38
C TYR A 90 3.39 21.59 -4.49
N ASP A 91 3.13 22.06 -5.70
CA ASP A 91 1.95 22.86 -6.01
C ASP A 91 0.78 21.91 -6.37
N PRO A 92 -0.28 21.84 -5.55
CA PRO A 92 -1.40 20.93 -5.78
C PRO A 92 -2.24 21.30 -7.01
N GLU A 93 -2.12 22.53 -7.53
CA GLU A 93 -2.76 22.92 -8.79
C GLU A 93 -2.01 22.35 -10.01
N LYS A 94 -0.69 22.18 -9.89
CA LYS A 94 0.18 21.71 -10.98
C LYS A 94 0.41 20.20 -10.98
N ILE A 95 0.38 19.56 -9.81
CA ILE A 95 0.67 18.12 -9.67
C ILE A 95 -0.51 17.42 -9.00
N LYS A 96 -1.14 16.50 -9.74
CA LYS A 96 -2.28 15.73 -9.23
C LYS A 96 -1.78 14.47 -8.55
N ILE A 97 -2.03 14.35 -7.25
CA ILE A 97 -1.70 13.14 -6.47
C ILE A 97 -2.98 12.36 -6.17
N ARG A 98 -3.01 11.07 -6.52
CA ARG A 98 -4.11 10.14 -6.24
C ARG A 98 -3.62 9.01 -5.35
N ILE A 99 -4.30 8.80 -4.22
CA ILE A 99 -3.94 7.73 -3.28
C ILE A 99 -4.85 6.53 -3.52
N LYS A 100 -4.26 5.33 -3.56
CA LYS A 100 -5.00 4.06 -3.59
C LYS A 100 -4.41 3.10 -2.58
N VAL A 101 -5.24 2.64 -1.64
CA VAL A 101 -4.86 1.63 -0.66
C VAL A 101 -5.32 0.25 -1.13
N VAL A 102 -4.40 -0.70 -1.24
CA VAL A 102 -4.66 -2.08 -1.69
C VAL A 102 -4.08 -3.08 -0.70
N SER A 103 -4.67 -4.26 -0.62
CA SER A 103 -4.08 -5.38 0.11
C SER A 103 -3.07 -6.11 -0.78
N ASP A 104 -2.02 -6.65 -0.17
CA ASP A 104 -0.99 -7.42 -0.87
C ASP A 104 -1.58 -8.69 -1.48
N SER A 105 -1.08 -9.05 -2.67
CA SER A 105 -1.56 -10.17 -3.46
C SER A 105 -0.38 -10.98 -4.00
N PRO A 106 -0.47 -12.33 -4.00
CA PRO A 106 0.59 -13.19 -4.50
C PRO A 106 0.94 -12.94 -5.98
N PHE A 107 0.04 -12.31 -6.75
CA PHE A 107 0.21 -12.05 -8.18
C PHE A 107 0.85 -10.69 -8.51
N GLY A 108 1.54 -10.06 -7.55
CA GLY A 108 2.27 -8.80 -7.78
C GLY A 108 1.33 -7.61 -7.98
N VAL A 109 0.75 -7.14 -6.87
CA VAL A 109 -0.26 -6.05 -6.89
C VAL A 109 0.25 -4.76 -7.53
N VAL A 110 1.53 -4.41 -7.33
CA VAL A 110 2.15 -3.21 -7.90
C VAL A 110 2.22 -3.30 -9.43
N ALA A 111 2.65 -4.44 -9.97
CA ALA A 111 2.75 -4.65 -11.40
C ALA A 111 1.37 -4.62 -12.09
N ALA A 112 0.37 -5.26 -11.45
CA ALA A 112 -1.01 -5.24 -11.95
C ALA A 112 -1.58 -3.81 -11.99
N GLU A 113 -1.33 -3.01 -10.95
CA GLU A 113 -1.82 -1.64 -10.90
C GLU A 113 -1.06 -0.70 -11.85
N ALA A 114 0.25 -0.90 -12.03
CA ALA A 114 1.05 -0.18 -13.02
C ALA A 114 0.53 -0.41 -14.43
N LYS A 115 0.24 -1.67 -14.79
CA LYS A 115 -0.32 -2.03 -16.09
C LYS A 115 -1.72 -1.42 -16.28
N ARG A 116 -2.60 -1.52 -15.27
CA ARG A 116 -3.95 -0.96 -15.33
C ARG A 116 -3.94 0.56 -15.54
N SER A 117 -2.96 1.23 -14.95
CA SER A 117 -2.86 2.68 -14.99
C SER A 117 -2.00 3.19 -16.17
N GLN A 118 -1.43 2.27 -16.96
CA GLN A 118 -0.48 2.57 -18.03
C GLN A 118 0.66 3.49 -17.54
N SER A 119 1.24 3.14 -16.37
CA SER A 119 2.31 3.93 -15.77
C SER A 119 3.58 3.89 -16.61
N ASN A 120 4.17 5.06 -16.88
CA ASN A 120 5.47 5.16 -17.55
C ASN A 120 6.63 4.91 -16.58
N TRP A 121 6.42 5.26 -15.30
CA TRP A 121 7.38 5.08 -14.23
C TRP A 121 6.74 4.34 -13.06
N VAL A 122 7.49 3.40 -12.50
CA VAL A 122 7.15 2.71 -11.24
C VAL A 122 8.32 2.89 -10.29
N ILE A 123 8.05 3.50 -9.14
CA ILE A 123 9.03 3.77 -8.09
C ILE A 123 8.61 2.95 -6.87
N LEU A 124 9.53 2.12 -6.36
CA LEU A 124 9.28 1.23 -5.23
C LEU A 124 10.00 1.76 -3.99
N ASP A 125 9.30 1.75 -2.87
CA ASP A 125 9.93 1.89 -1.55
C ASP A 125 10.76 0.66 -1.20
N LYS A 126 11.85 0.88 -0.47
CA LYS A 126 12.85 -0.15 -0.15
C LYS A 126 12.40 -1.08 0.96
#